data_AF-A0A7L7VRF7-F1
#
_entry.id   AF-A0A7L7VRF7-F1
#
_cell.length_a   1.000
_cell.length_b   1.000
_cell.length_c   1.000
_cell.angle_alpha   90.00
_cell.angle_beta   90.00
_cell.angle_gamma   90.00
#
_symmetry.space_group_name_H-M   'P 1'
#
loop_
_entity.id
_entity.type
_entity.pdbx_description
1 polymer ?
#
loop_
_entity_poly.entity_id
_entity_poly.type
_entity_poly.pdbx_seq_one_letter_code
_entity_poly.pdbx_strand_id
1 'polypeptide(L)'
;MNDYFVMALLLGVPGLGAVGTGAVAWSGRWRSWAPNYVSWRFHTKRNYLPLQAGFAGLIILCAMVPLTATLEHWEHAGNLWTAFALVAMTAAIVTRFWWPHWLTPRWHKDWIRRGGDKGRYDVPLWGPDENPRGSKA
;
A
#
# COMPACT_ATOMS: atom_id res chain seq x y z
N MET A 1 23.52 12.08 18.08
CA MET A 1 22.19 12.18 17.44
C MET A 1 21.30 11.14 18.12
N ASN A 2 20.08 11.48 18.54
CA ASN A 2 19.22 10.55 19.28
C ASN A 2 18.84 9.37 18.37
N ASP A 3 19.09 8.13 18.78
CA ASP A 3 18.79 6.93 17.96
C ASP A 3 17.31 6.87 17.57
N TYR A 4 16.41 7.31 18.45
CA TYR A 4 14.98 7.45 18.16
C TYR A 4 14.67 8.47 17.06
N PHE A 5 15.44 9.56 17.01
CA PHE A 5 15.29 10.57 15.95
C PHE A 5 15.73 10.00 14.60
N VAL A 6 16.82 9.23 14.56
CA VAL A 6 17.28 8.54 13.35
C VAL A 6 16.23 7.53 12.88
N MET A 7 15.64 6.76 13.80
CA MET A 7 14.58 5.80 13.47
C MET A 7 13.33 6.46 12.89
N ALA A 8 12.85 7.52 13.54
CA ALA A 8 11.72 8.29 13.05
C ALA A 8 11.98 8.81 11.62
N LEU A 9 13.22 9.22 11.33
CA LEU A 9 13.59 9.78 10.02
C LEU A 9 13.78 8.71 8.94
N LEU A 10 14.40 7.57 9.26
CA LEU A 10 14.70 6.51 8.29
C LEU A 10 13.53 5.57 8.01
N LEU A 11 12.67 5.32 9.00
CA LEU A 11 11.59 4.34 8.89
C LEU A 11 10.23 4.99 9.12
N GLY A 12 10.12 5.92 10.07
CA GLY A 12 8.85 6.57 10.41
C GLY A 12 8.33 7.43 9.26
N VAL A 13 9.11 8.41 8.81
CA VAL A 13 8.72 9.34 7.74
C VAL A 13 8.44 8.60 6.42
N PRO A 14 9.31 7.69 5.92
CA PRO A 14 9.02 6.94 4.71
C PRO A 14 7.82 6.01 4.85
N GLY A 15 7.70 5.32 6.00
CA GLY A 15 6.58 4.43 6.30
C GLY A 15 5.24 5.19 6.28
N LEU A 16 5.17 6.32 6.97
CA LEU A 16 3.98 7.18 6.98
C LEU A 16 3.63 7.74 5.60
N GLY A 17 4.63 8.18 4.83
CA GLY A 17 4.42 8.67 3.46
C GLY A 17 3.84 7.59 2.54
N ALA A 18 4.36 6.37 2.63
CA ALA A 18 3.87 5.24 1.86
C ALA A 18 2.45 4.82 2.29
N VAL A 19 2.18 4.74 3.60
CA VAL A 19 0.83 4.49 4.14
C VAL A 19 -0.15 5.56 3.69
N GLY A 20 0.21 6.84 3.78
CA GLY A 20 -0.62 7.95 3.33
C GLY A 20 -0.98 7.82 1.84
N THR A 21 0.01 7.50 1.00
CA THR A 21 -0.19 7.24 -0.43
C THR A 21 -1.20 6.11 -0.66
N GLY A 22 -1.02 4.98 0.03
CA GLY A 22 -1.95 3.86 -0.04
C GLY A 22 -3.34 4.20 0.48
N ALA A 23 -3.45 4.99 1.55
CA ALA A 23 -4.72 5.40 2.13
C ALA A 23 -5.52 6.32 1.19
N VAL A 24 -4.86 7.27 0.52
CA VAL A 24 -5.49 8.16 -0.47
C VAL A 24 -5.95 7.38 -1.70
N ALA A 25 -5.17 6.39 -2.14
CA ALA A 25 -5.55 5.48 -3.20
C ALA A 25 -6.72 4.56 -2.78
N TRP A 26 -6.67 4.01 -1.57
CA TRP A 26 -7.71 3.15 -1.01
C TRP A 26 -9.04 3.88 -0.90
N SER A 27 -9.03 5.12 -0.39
CA SER A 27 -10.22 5.95 -0.26
C SER A 27 -10.80 6.39 -1.61
N GLY A 28 -10.11 6.15 -2.72
CA GLY A 28 -10.53 6.58 -4.05
C GLY A 28 -10.43 8.09 -4.25
N ARG A 29 -9.66 8.81 -3.42
CA ARG A 29 -9.34 10.24 -3.64
C ARG A 29 -8.34 10.40 -4.78
N TRP A 30 -7.45 9.41 -4.93
CA TRP A 30 -6.58 9.27 -6.09
C TRP A 30 -6.93 7.97 -6.81
N ARG A 31 -7.52 8.06 -8.02
CA ARG A 31 -7.92 6.90 -8.84
C ARG A 31 -7.18 6.81 -10.18
N SER A 32 -6.48 7.88 -10.59
CA SER A 32 -5.83 7.99 -11.91
C SER A 32 -4.70 6.99 -12.14
N TRP A 33 -4.26 6.29 -11.10
CA TRP A 33 -3.31 5.20 -11.20
C TRP A 33 -3.93 3.89 -11.72
N ALA A 34 -5.24 3.64 -11.50
CA ALA A 34 -5.88 2.36 -11.82
C ALA A 34 -5.74 1.89 -13.28
N PRO A 35 -5.89 2.77 -14.31
CA PRO A 35 -5.78 2.35 -15.71
C PRO A 35 -4.31 2.24 -16.17
N ASN A 36 -3.35 2.75 -15.41
CA ASN A 36 -1.94 2.79 -15.83
C ASN A 36 -1.31 1.40 -15.86
N TYR A 37 -0.26 1.27 -16.69
CA TYR A 37 0.52 0.04 -16.76
C TYR A 37 1.25 -0.21 -15.43
N VAL A 38 1.23 -1.48 -15.01
CA VAL A 38 2.01 -1.97 -13.87
C VAL A 38 3.50 -1.81 -14.17
N SER A 39 4.29 -1.38 -13.17
CA SER A 39 5.76 -1.43 -13.25
C SER A 39 6.23 -2.86 -13.54
N TRP A 40 7.32 -3.02 -14.30
CA TRP A 40 7.93 -4.34 -14.59
C TRP A 40 8.25 -5.18 -13.35
N ARG A 41 8.29 -4.56 -12.17
CA ARG A 41 8.58 -5.21 -10.88
C ARG A 41 7.40 -6.03 -10.31
N PHE A 42 6.17 -5.83 -10.80
CA PHE A 42 4.97 -6.50 -10.28
C PHE A 42 4.25 -7.30 -11.37
N HIS A 43 3.79 -8.49 -11.02
CA HIS A 43 3.20 -9.45 -11.97
C HIS A 43 1.68 -9.59 -11.83
N THR A 44 1.04 -8.65 -11.14
CA THR A 44 -0.42 -8.61 -11.01
C THR A 44 -1.06 -8.25 -12.35
N LYS A 45 -2.20 -8.88 -12.67
CA LYS A 45 -2.96 -8.56 -13.89
C LYS A 45 -3.39 -7.08 -13.97
N ARG A 46 -3.58 -6.45 -12.82
CA ARG A 46 -4.05 -5.08 -12.66
C ARG A 46 -3.01 -4.24 -11.92
N ASN A 47 -3.12 -2.92 -12.05
CA ASN A 47 -2.30 -2.02 -11.25
C ASN A 47 -2.80 -2.02 -9.81
N TYR A 48 -1.93 -2.32 -8.86
CA TYR A 48 -2.18 -2.20 -7.41
C TYR A 48 -1.07 -1.41 -6.73
N LEU A 49 -0.21 -0.72 -7.49
CA LEU A 49 1.03 -0.14 -7.02
C LEU A 49 0.85 0.79 -5.80
N PRO A 50 -0.12 1.72 -5.76
CA PRO A 50 -0.30 2.56 -4.57
C PRO A 50 -0.78 1.77 -3.34
N LEU A 51 -1.57 0.72 -3.52
CA LEU A 51 -2.02 -0.14 -2.42
C LEU A 51 -0.86 -0.99 -1.88
N GLN A 52 -0.04 -1.53 -2.79
CA GLN A 52 1.20 -2.24 -2.45
C GLN A 52 2.19 -1.32 -1.75
N ALA A 53 2.31 -0.06 -2.18
CA ALA A 53 3.12 0.95 -1.50
C ALA A 53 2.59 1.22 -0.08
N GLY A 54 1.28 1.39 0.09
CA GLY A 54 0.66 1.53 1.42
C GLY A 54 0.97 0.34 2.34
N PHE A 55 0.86 -0.87 1.81
CA PHE A 55 1.15 -2.08 2.55
C PHE A 55 2.65 -2.22 2.90
N ALA A 56 3.54 -1.86 1.98
CA ALA A 56 4.97 -1.77 2.26
C ALA A 56 5.28 -0.73 3.34
N GLY A 57 4.57 0.40 3.33
CA GLY A 57 4.64 1.40 4.40
C GLY A 57 4.25 0.84 5.76
N LEU A 58 3.19 0.04 5.84
CA LEU A 58 2.80 -0.64 7.09
C LEU A 58 3.90 -1.61 7.55
N ILE A 59 4.50 -2.40 6.65
CA ILE A 59 5.63 -3.27 6.99
C ILE A 59 6.79 -2.47 7.58
N ILE A 60 7.16 -1.34 6.97
CA ILE A 60 8.22 -0.45 7.45
C ILE A 60 7.91 0.07 8.86
N LEU A 61 6.67 0.49 9.11
CA LEU A 61 6.26 0.97 10.44
C LEU A 61 6.25 -0.16 11.47
N CYS A 62 5.85 -1.38 11.10
CA CYS A 62 5.91 -2.54 11.98
C CYS A 62 7.35 -2.94 12.34
N ALA A 63 8.34 -2.62 11.50
CA ALA A 63 9.75 -2.83 11.82
C ALA A 63 10.23 -2.02 13.02
N MET A 64 9.48 -0.99 13.46
CA MET A 64 9.80 -0.23 14.67
C MET A 64 9.79 -1.10 15.92
N VAL A 65 8.92 -2.10 16.00
CA VAL A 65 8.81 -2.96 17.19
C VAL A 65 10.09 -3.75 17.46
N PRO A 66 10.59 -4.61 16.54
CA PRO A 66 11.84 -5.33 16.76
C PRO A 66 13.05 -4.40 16.88
N LEU A 67 13.00 -3.24 16.21
CA LEU A 67 14.06 -2.25 16.25
C LEU A 67 14.15 -1.54 17.61
N THR A 68 13.03 -1.09 18.18
CA THR A 68 12.98 -0.54 19.54
C THR A 68 13.40 -1.58 20.56
N ALA A 69 12.94 -2.83 20.44
CA ALA A 69 13.38 -3.92 21.31
C ALA A 69 14.91 -4.14 21.26
N THR A 70 15.53 -3.91 20.09
CA THR A 70 16.99 -3.99 19.92
C THR A 70 17.69 -2.83 20.63
N LEU A 71 17.18 -1.59 20.50
CA LEU A 71 17.75 -0.43 21.19
C LEU A 71 17.63 -0.52 22.70
N GLU A 72 16.50 -1.04 23.19
CA GLU A 72 16.22 -1.22 24.61
C GLU A 72 16.86 -2.51 25.17
N HIS A 73 17.70 -3.19 24.38
CA HIS A 73 18.44 -4.39 24.77
C HIS A 73 17.56 -5.53 25.32
N TRP A 74 16.37 -5.73 24.74
CA TRP A 74 15.50 -6.83 25.14
C TRP A 74 16.15 -8.18 24.81
N GLU A 75 16.09 -9.12 25.77
CA GLU A 75 16.70 -10.45 25.68
C GLU A 75 16.29 -11.23 24.41
N HIS A 76 15.08 -11.00 23.91
CA HIS A 76 14.53 -11.70 22.74
C HIS A 76 14.33 -10.82 21.50
N ALA A 77 15.05 -9.70 21.39
CA ALA A 77 14.97 -8.82 20.22
C ALA A 77 15.23 -9.55 18.89
N GLY A 78 16.15 -10.54 18.89
CA GLY A 78 16.42 -11.39 17.73
C GLY A 78 15.19 -12.19 17.26
N ASN A 79 14.42 -12.76 18.20
CA ASN A 79 13.21 -13.51 17.87
C ASN A 79 12.14 -12.62 17.22
N LEU A 80 12.03 -11.36 17.68
CA LEU A 80 11.14 -10.38 17.07
C LEU A 80 11.56 -10.04 15.64
N TRP A 81 12.87 -9.89 15.38
CA TRP A 81 13.39 -9.70 14.02
C TRP A 81 13.10 -10.91 13.12
N THR A 82 13.30 -12.12 13.61
CA THR A 82 13.01 -13.34 12.85
C THR A 82 11.52 -13.46 12.53
N ALA A 83 10.65 -13.25 13.52
CA ALA A 83 9.21 -13.27 13.32
C ALA A 83 8.76 -12.18 12.34
N PHE A 84 9.26 -10.96 12.49
CA PHE A 84 9.00 -9.86 11.57
C PHE A 84 9.46 -10.19 10.15
N ALA A 85 10.69 -10.68 9.96
CA ALA A 85 11.24 -11.00 8.66
C ALA A 85 10.42 -12.09 7.95
N LEU A 86 10.03 -13.15 8.66
CA LEU A 86 9.19 -14.22 8.11
C LEU A 86 7.85 -13.68 7.59
N VAL A 87 7.17 -12.85 8.39
CA VAL A 87 5.88 -12.26 8.01
C VAL A 87 6.06 -11.25 6.87
N ALA A 88 7.02 -10.33 7.00
CA ALA A 88 7.27 -9.27 6.02
C ALA A 88 7.71 -9.81 4.66
N MET A 89 8.62 -10.79 4.62
CA MET A 89 9.08 -11.41 3.37
C MET A 89 7.95 -12.18 2.70
N THR A 90 7.20 -12.98 3.46
CA THR A 90 6.04 -13.72 2.93
C THR A 90 5.03 -12.75 2.32
N ALA A 91 4.69 -11.68 3.04
CA ALA A 91 3.74 -10.69 2.57
C ALA A 91 4.26 -9.90 1.36
N ALA A 92 5.56 -9.55 1.31
CA ALA A 92 6.18 -8.87 0.17
C ALA A 92 6.20 -9.76 -1.09
N ILE A 93 6.52 -11.04 -0.95
CA ILE A 93 6.48 -12.01 -2.05
C ILE A 93 5.04 -12.16 -2.55
N VAL A 94 4.10 -12.45 -1.65
CA VAL A 94 2.69 -12.66 -2.01
C VAL A 94 2.14 -11.44 -2.74
N THR A 95 2.31 -10.24 -2.18
CA THR A 95 1.77 -9.01 -2.78
C THR A 95 2.40 -8.66 -4.12
N ARG A 96 3.61 -9.15 -4.43
CA ARG A 96 4.26 -8.97 -5.73
C ARG A 96 3.58 -9.73 -6.87
N PHE A 97 3.07 -10.93 -6.58
CA PHE A 97 2.43 -11.81 -7.56
C PHE A 97 0.90 -11.76 -7.50
N TRP A 98 0.35 -11.47 -6.33
CA TRP A 98 -1.08 -11.58 -6.08
C TRP A 98 -1.55 -10.52 -5.09
N TRP A 99 -2.60 -9.79 -5.47
CA TRP A 99 -3.31 -8.90 -4.55
C TRP A 99 -4.65 -9.52 -4.14
N PRO A 100 -4.92 -9.71 -2.84
CA PRO A 100 -6.16 -10.31 -2.39
C PRO A 100 -7.39 -9.48 -2.78
N HIS A 101 -8.43 -10.13 -3.31
CA HIS A 101 -9.63 -9.42 -3.77
C HIS A 101 -10.38 -8.72 -2.64
N TRP A 102 -10.37 -9.29 -1.42
CA TRP A 102 -10.98 -8.69 -0.25
C TRP A 102 -10.23 -7.42 0.22
N LEU A 103 -8.90 -7.34 -0.02
CA LEU A 103 -8.08 -6.14 0.17
C LEU A 103 -8.19 -5.13 -0.99
N THR A 104 -9.05 -5.34 -1.97
CA THR A 104 -9.26 -4.32 -3.02
C THR A 104 -10.31 -3.32 -2.51
N PRO A 105 -10.12 -1.99 -2.67
CA PRO A 105 -11.14 -1.01 -2.27
C PRO A 105 -12.40 -1.13 -3.14
N ARG A 106 -13.57 -0.82 -2.57
CA ARG A 106 -14.88 -0.99 -3.23
C ARG A 106 -14.96 -0.31 -4.59
N TRP A 107 -14.54 0.96 -4.65
CA TRP A 107 -14.55 1.75 -5.90
C TRP A 107 -13.77 1.07 -7.04
N HIS A 108 -12.65 0.40 -6.73
CA HIS A 108 -11.83 -0.26 -7.74
C HIS A 108 -12.49 -1.55 -8.23
N LYS A 109 -13.17 -2.29 -7.33
CA LYS A 109 -14.00 -3.44 -7.73
C LYS A 109 -15.14 -3.00 -8.64
N ASP A 110 -15.79 -1.87 -8.32
CA ASP A 110 -16.90 -1.36 -9.12
C ASP A 110 -16.43 -0.82 -10.48
N TRP A 111 -15.27 -0.17 -10.54
CA TRP A 111 -14.65 0.20 -11.81
C TRP A 111 -14.33 -1.03 -12.68
N ILE A 112 -13.79 -2.10 -12.09
CA ILE A 112 -13.55 -3.36 -12.80
C ILE A 112 -14.86 -3.97 -13.31
N ARG A 113 -15.93 -3.95 -12.50
CA ARG A 113 -17.26 -4.45 -12.92
C ARG A 113 -17.82 -3.69 -14.11
N ARG A 114 -17.49 -2.41 -14.26
CA ARG A 114 -17.83 -1.59 -15.44
C ARG A 114 -16.95 -1.86 -16.67
N GLY A 115 -16.06 -2.85 -16.61
CA GLY A 115 -15.12 -3.17 -17.68
C GLY A 115 -13.78 -2.45 -17.58
N GLY A 116 -13.50 -1.79 -16.45
CA GLY A 116 -12.22 -1.15 -16.19
C GLY A 116 -11.10 -2.16 -16.07
N ASP A 117 -10.05 -1.97 -16.86
CA ASP A 117 -8.82 -2.75 -16.78
C ASP A 117 -7.61 -1.90 -17.18
N LYS A 118 -6.41 -2.46 -17.03
CA LYS A 118 -5.16 -1.86 -17.46
C LYS A 118 -5.25 -1.42 -18.93
N GLY A 119 -4.92 -0.17 -19.21
CA GLY A 119 -4.95 0.43 -20.54
C GLY A 119 -6.33 0.90 -21.02
N ARG A 120 -7.41 0.66 -20.24
CA ARG A 120 -8.77 1.09 -20.58
C ARG A 120 -9.10 2.45 -19.96
N TYR A 121 -8.68 3.52 -20.65
CA TYR A 121 -8.96 4.90 -20.26
C TYR A 121 -10.37 5.37 -20.65
N ASP A 122 -11.09 4.59 -21.44
CA ASP A 122 -12.48 4.81 -21.87
C ASP A 122 -13.50 4.60 -20.75
N VAL A 123 -13.16 3.80 -19.72
CA VAL A 123 -14.07 3.47 -18.63
C VAL A 123 -13.93 4.48 -17.48
N PRO A 124 -15.01 5.22 -17.12
CA PRO A 124 -14.96 6.23 -16.05
C PRO A 124 -14.54 5.65 -14.69
N LEU A 125 -13.56 6.30 -14.06
CA LEU A 125 -13.05 5.92 -12.73
C LEU A 125 -14.05 6.16 -11.59
N TRP A 126 -15.01 7.06 -11.81
CA TRP A 126 -16.11 7.35 -10.90
C TRP A 126 -17.37 6.61 -11.37
N GLY A 127 -18.15 6.11 -10.42
CA GLY A 127 -19.46 5.54 -10.72
C GLY A 127 -20.46 6.59 -11.19
N PRO A 128 -21.59 6.18 -11.80
CA PRO A 128 -22.65 7.09 -12.26
C PRO A 128 -23.19 7.99 -11.15
N ASP A 129 -23.26 7.46 -9.92
CA ASP A 129 -23.75 8.16 -8.73
C ASP A 129 -22.63 8.86 -7.93
N GLU A 130 -21.37 8.60 -8.27
CA GLU A 130 -20.21 9.24 -7.64
C GLU A 130 -19.86 10.50 -8.42
N ASN A 131 -20.59 11.59 -8.18
CA ASN A 131 -20.32 12.86 -8.86
C ASN A 131 -18.90 13.36 -8.48
N PRO A 132 -17.90 13.37 -9.40
CA PRO A 132 -16.53 13.80 -9.06
C PRO A 132 -16.45 15.32 -8.85
N ARG A 133 -17.49 16.03 -9.27
CA ARG A 133 -17.72 17.46 -9.10
C ARG A 133 -19.19 17.58 -8.75
N GLY A 134 -19.56 18.33 -7.72
CA GLY A 134 -20.95 18.76 -7.58
C GLY A 134 -21.35 19.45 -8.88
N SER A 135 -22.17 18.80 -9.70
CA SER A 135 -22.83 19.41 -10.84
C SER A 135 -23.84 20.41 -10.27
N LYS A 136 -23.39 21.65 -10.01
CA LYS A 136 -24.28 22.77 -10.26
C LYS A 136 -24.27 22.96 -11.77
N ALA A 137 -25.46 22.74 -12.34
CA ALA A 137 -25.87 23.25 -13.63
C ALA A 137 -25.62 24.77 -13.70
#